data_AF-A0A951TLX5-F1
#
_entry.id   AF-A0A951TLX5-F1
#
_cell.length_a   1.000
_cell.length_b   1.000
_cell.length_c   1.000
_cell.angle_alpha   90.00
_cell.angle_beta   90.00
_cell.angle_gamma   90.00
#
_symmetry.space_group_name_H-M   'P 1'
#
loop_
_entity.id
_entity.type
_entity.pdbx_description
1 polymer ?
#
loop_
_entity_poly.entity_id
_entity_poly.type
_entity_poly.pdbx_seq_one_letter_code
_entity_poly.pdbx_strand_id
1 'polypeptide(L)'
;MKLFSFLTPTTVVHAHCDLPCGVYDPAQARIEAQSVKGMQEKYASNEDPVFRARAIVIIEERATLVKHHLAVLWHDYFKAEHFEKYPDLHML
;
A
#
# COMPACT_ATOMS: atom_id res chain seq x y z
N MET A 1 -1.23 -18.40 -38.47
CA MET A 1 -1.77 -18.25 -37.09
C MET A 1 -0.70 -18.62 -36.08
N LYS A 2 -0.68 -18.02 -34.88
CA LYS A 2 0.33 -18.28 -33.84
C LYS A 2 0.05 -19.59 -33.10
N LEU A 3 0.76 -20.66 -33.46
CA LEU A 3 0.57 -22.03 -32.93
C LEU A 3 0.89 -22.19 -31.42
N PHE A 4 1.44 -21.15 -30.78
CA PHE A 4 1.99 -21.19 -29.42
C PHE A 4 1.09 -20.58 -28.34
N SER A 5 -0.16 -20.19 -28.62
CA SER A 5 -1.07 -19.63 -27.59
C SER A 5 -1.55 -20.65 -26.54
N PHE A 6 -1.13 -21.92 -26.65
CA PHE A 6 -1.29 -22.92 -25.59
C PHE A 6 -0.16 -22.87 -24.56
N LEU A 7 0.99 -22.25 -24.90
CA LEU A 7 2.14 -22.10 -24.01
C LEU A 7 2.17 -20.73 -23.29
N THR A 8 1.27 -19.80 -23.63
CA THR A 8 1.15 -18.53 -22.91
C THR A 8 0.60 -18.76 -21.50
N PRO A 9 1.25 -18.24 -20.44
CA PRO A 9 0.75 -18.35 -19.07
C PRO A 9 -0.67 -17.79 -18.97
N THR A 10 -1.60 -18.59 -18.44
CA THR A 10 -2.99 -18.20 -18.21
C THR A 10 -3.22 -17.56 -16.83
N THR A 11 -2.25 -17.68 -15.93
CA THR A 11 -2.26 -17.04 -14.62
C THR A 11 -1.87 -15.57 -14.74
N VAL A 12 -2.83 -14.67 -14.52
CA VAL A 12 -2.55 -13.25 -14.28
C VAL A 12 -1.87 -13.13 -12.91
N VAL A 13 -0.63 -12.63 -12.91
CA VAL A 13 0.24 -12.57 -11.73
C VAL A 13 0.19 -11.20 -11.06
N HIS A 14 1.35 -10.70 -10.56
CA HIS A 14 1.40 -9.66 -9.55
C HIS A 14 2.60 -8.66 -9.59
N ALA A 15 2.32 -7.34 -9.68
CA ALA A 15 3.15 -6.11 -9.54
C ALA A 15 2.71 -5.19 -8.41
N HIS A 16 3.70 -4.70 -7.71
CA HIS A 16 3.76 -3.61 -6.74
C HIS A 16 4.80 -2.59 -7.26
N CYS A 17 4.97 -2.55 -8.60
CA CYS A 17 6.22 -2.21 -9.27
C CYS A 17 6.02 -1.70 -10.72
N ASP A 18 4.88 -1.08 -11.01
CA ASP A 18 4.62 -0.26 -12.22
C ASP A 18 4.77 -0.95 -13.61
N LEU A 19 4.95 -2.29 -13.64
CA LEU A 19 4.90 -3.13 -14.85
C LEU A 19 3.49 -3.77 -15.06
N PRO A 20 2.42 -3.14 -14.54
CA PRO A 20 1.21 -3.77 -14.01
C PRO A 20 1.10 -5.31 -14.05
N CYS A 21 1.99 -6.05 -13.37
CA CYS A 21 1.74 -7.47 -13.17
C CYS A 21 0.49 -7.80 -12.30
N GLY A 22 0.07 -7.01 -11.27
CA GLY A 22 -1.09 -7.28 -10.36
C GLY A 22 -0.95 -7.55 -8.81
N VAL A 23 0.06 -7.08 -8.04
CA VAL A 23 0.18 -7.24 -6.55
C VAL A 23 -0.57 -6.05 -6.00
N TYR A 24 -1.82 -6.27 -5.67
CA TYR A 24 -2.58 -5.27 -4.98
C TYR A 24 -3.16 -5.93 -3.74
N ASP A 25 -2.38 -5.87 -2.66
CA ASP A 25 -2.82 -6.26 -1.33
C ASP A 25 -2.73 -5.04 -0.39
N PRO A 26 -3.88 -4.51 0.08
CA PRO A 26 -3.93 -3.48 1.13
C PRO A 26 -3.17 -3.85 2.41
N ALA A 27 -2.78 -5.12 2.61
CA ALA A 27 -1.86 -5.54 3.66
C ALA A 27 -0.56 -4.73 3.70
N GLN A 28 -0.02 -4.26 2.57
CA GLN A 28 1.16 -3.39 2.58
C GLN A 28 0.87 -2.10 3.36
N ALA A 29 -0.12 -1.30 2.91
CA ALA A 29 -0.55 -0.08 3.60
C ALA A 29 -0.97 -0.34 5.06
N ARG A 30 -1.65 -1.46 5.34
CA ARG A 30 -2.09 -1.86 6.68
C ARG A 30 -0.92 -2.15 7.62
N ILE A 31 0.11 -2.88 7.18
CA ILE A 31 1.29 -3.21 8.01
C ILE A 31 2.05 -1.92 8.36
N GLU A 32 2.15 -0.98 7.42
CA GLU A 32 2.75 0.33 7.68
C GLU A 32 1.91 1.15 8.68
N ALA A 33 0.59 1.19 8.53
CA ALA A 33 -0.30 1.89 9.46
C ALA A 33 -0.30 1.27 10.87
N GLN A 34 -0.20 -0.06 10.96
CA GLN A 34 -0.02 -0.78 12.23
C GLN A 34 1.33 -0.43 12.88
N SER A 35 2.39 -0.27 12.09
CA SER A 35 3.71 0.16 12.57
C SER A 35 3.67 1.60 13.07
N VAL A 36 3.02 2.52 12.35
CA VAL A 36 2.78 3.91 12.81
C VAL A 36 2.06 3.92 14.16
N LYS A 37 0.93 3.22 14.29
CA LYS A 37 0.16 3.16 15.56
C LYS A 37 1.00 2.58 16.71
N GLY A 38 1.69 1.46 16.48
CA GLY A 38 2.55 0.84 17.48
C GLY A 38 3.72 1.73 17.92
N MET A 39 4.24 2.59 17.04
CA MET A 39 5.26 3.59 17.40
C MET A 39 4.67 4.80 18.14
N GLN A 40 3.45 5.24 17.81
CA GLN A 40 2.74 6.27 18.58
C GLN A 40 2.47 5.83 20.02
N GLU A 41 2.05 4.57 20.22
CA GLU A 41 1.87 3.97 21.55
C GLU A 41 3.19 3.90 22.33
N LYS A 42 4.31 3.57 21.66
CA LYS A 42 5.66 3.58 22.26
C LYS A 42 6.18 4.98 22.56
N TYR A 43 5.87 5.97 21.72
CA TYR A 43 6.20 7.38 21.93
C TYR A 43 5.47 7.95 23.16
N ALA A 44 4.18 7.60 23.32
CA ALA A 44 3.38 8.01 24.47
C ALA A 44 3.84 7.37 25.79
N SER A 45 4.40 6.16 25.74
CA SER A 45 4.85 5.39 26.91
C SER A 45 6.34 5.55 27.26
N ASN A 46 7.09 6.36 26.52
CA ASN A 46 8.51 6.62 26.79
C ASN A 46 8.82 8.12 26.72
N GLU A 47 9.49 8.66 27.75
CA GLU A 47 9.82 10.08 27.90
C GLU A 47 11.22 10.45 27.41
N ASP A 48 12.09 9.48 27.13
CA ASP A 48 13.46 9.73 26.68
C ASP A 48 13.49 10.60 25.40
N PRO A 49 14.14 11.78 25.41
CA PRO A 49 14.15 12.68 24.26
C PRO A 49 14.77 12.05 23.00
N VAL A 50 15.79 11.20 23.15
CA VAL A 50 16.47 10.56 22.02
C VAL A 50 15.55 9.51 21.39
N PHE A 51 14.86 8.70 22.20
CA PHE A 51 13.83 7.78 21.75
C PHE A 51 12.67 8.51 21.05
N ARG A 52 12.14 9.59 21.66
CA ARG A 52 11.04 10.38 21.10
C ARG A 52 11.40 10.99 19.74
N ALA A 53 12.60 11.58 19.61
CA ALA A 53 13.09 12.12 18.34
C ALA A 53 13.20 11.03 17.25
N ARG A 54 13.75 9.86 17.59
CA ARG A 54 13.85 8.72 16.66
C ARG A 54 12.49 8.17 16.26
N ALA A 55 11.56 8.08 17.20
CA ALA A 55 10.20 7.59 16.93
C ALA A 55 9.46 8.53 15.96
N ILE A 56 9.59 9.86 16.09
CA ILE A 56 9.01 10.83 15.16
C ILE A 56 9.53 10.61 13.73
N VAL A 57 10.85 10.51 13.55
CA VAL A 57 11.47 10.28 12.23
C VAL A 57 10.92 9.01 11.57
N ILE A 58 10.91 7.89 12.30
CA ILE A 58 10.48 6.60 11.74
C ILE A 58 8.94 6.60 11.51
N ILE A 59 8.15 7.27 12.35
CA ILE A 59 6.71 7.44 12.13
C ILE A 59 6.43 8.13 10.79
N GLU A 60 7.15 9.21 10.46
CA GLU A 60 7.01 9.91 9.16
C GLU A 60 7.43 9.04 7.97
N GLU A 61 8.52 8.29 8.10
CA GLU A 61 8.96 7.33 7.08
C GLU A 61 7.87 6.26 6.79
N ARG A 62 7.28 5.66 7.84
CA ARG A 62 6.25 4.62 7.65
C ARG A 62 4.92 5.23 7.21
N ALA A 63 4.53 6.41 7.70
CA ALA A 63 3.34 7.13 7.24
C ALA A 63 3.44 7.53 5.75
N THR A 64 4.65 7.86 5.28
CA THR A 64 4.91 8.09 3.85
C THR A 64 4.68 6.81 3.03
N LEU A 65 5.10 5.64 3.53
CA LEU A 65 4.83 4.35 2.88
C LEU A 65 3.33 3.99 2.89
N VAL A 66 2.58 4.26 3.97
CA VAL A 66 1.10 4.12 3.97
C VAL A 66 0.50 4.90 2.80
N LYS A 67 0.84 6.19 2.69
CA LYS A 67 0.32 7.08 1.63
C LYS A 67 0.71 6.59 0.24
N HIS A 68 1.95 6.15 0.05
CA HIS A 68 2.42 5.59 -1.22
C HIS A 68 1.65 4.33 -1.62
N HIS A 69 1.50 3.36 -0.72
CA HIS A 69 0.77 2.12 -1.03
C HIS A 69 -0.73 2.34 -1.27
N LEU A 70 -1.37 3.27 -0.56
CA LEU A 70 -2.75 3.67 -0.85
C LEU A 70 -2.87 4.38 -2.21
N ALA A 71 -1.93 5.25 -2.56
CA ALA A 71 -1.89 5.88 -3.88
C ALA A 71 -1.75 4.84 -5.00
N VAL A 72 -0.86 3.85 -4.86
CA VAL A 72 -0.70 2.74 -5.83
C VAL A 72 -1.99 1.97 -6.03
N LEU A 73 -2.74 1.66 -4.96
CA LEU A 73 -4.07 1.06 -5.11
C LEU A 73 -5.04 1.98 -5.87
N TRP A 74 -4.99 3.28 -5.60
CA TRP A 74 -5.86 4.27 -6.22
C TRP A 74 -5.60 4.47 -7.71
N HIS A 75 -4.34 4.55 -8.15
CA HIS A 75 -3.99 4.75 -9.57
C HIS A 75 -3.83 3.44 -10.36
N ASP A 76 -3.19 2.41 -9.81
CA ASP A 76 -2.85 1.19 -10.56
C ASP A 76 -3.86 0.05 -10.41
N TYR A 77 -4.51 -0.09 -9.25
CA TYR A 77 -5.49 -1.16 -9.05
C TYR A 77 -6.90 -0.76 -9.48
N PHE A 78 -7.46 0.31 -8.91
CA PHE A 78 -8.85 0.70 -9.22
C PHE A 78 -9.02 1.18 -10.66
N LYS A 79 -10.23 0.99 -11.18
CA LYS A 79 -10.64 1.20 -12.59
C LYS A 79 -12.07 1.75 -12.60
N ALA A 80 -12.55 2.25 -13.75
CA ALA A 80 -13.85 2.92 -13.86
C ALA A 80 -15.00 2.12 -13.24
N GLU A 81 -15.05 0.82 -13.49
CA GLU A 81 -16.06 -0.13 -12.99
C GLU A 81 -16.09 -0.22 -11.45
N HIS A 82 -14.94 0.02 -10.81
CA HIS A 82 -14.84 0.07 -9.34
C HIS A 82 -15.43 1.36 -8.79
N PHE A 83 -15.17 2.50 -9.44
CA PHE A 83 -15.70 3.80 -9.03
C PHE A 83 -17.20 3.94 -9.32
N GLU A 84 -17.70 3.35 -10.41
CA GLU A 84 -19.16 3.25 -10.67
C GLU A 84 -19.87 2.42 -9.59
N LYS A 85 -19.26 1.32 -9.15
CA LYS A 85 -19.80 0.43 -8.11
C LYS A 85 -19.67 1.01 -6.70
N TYR A 86 -18.64 1.82 -6.45
CA TYR A 86 -18.34 2.44 -5.17
C TYR A 86 -18.11 3.96 -5.36
N PRO A 87 -19.17 4.77 -5.52
CA PRO A 87 -19.04 6.20 -5.86
C PRO A 87 -18.21 7.02 -4.88
N ASP A 88 -18.25 6.65 -3.59
CA ASP A 88 -17.53 7.34 -2.52
C ASP A 88 -16.02 6.98 -2.45
N LEU A 89 -15.54 6.03 -3.27
CA LEU A 89 -14.17 5.50 -3.22
C LEU A 89 -13.08 6.55 -3.53
N HIS A 90 -13.42 7.66 -4.18
CA HIS A 90 -12.49 8.79 -4.36
C HIS A 90 -12.28 9.64 -3.10
N MET A 91 -13.19 9.55 -2.12
CA MET A 91 -13.21 10.39 -0.91
C MET A 91 -12.87 9.62 0.38
N LEU A 92 -12.60 8.32 0.25
CA LEU A 92 -12.23 7.38 1.33
C LEU A 92 -10.71 7.33 1.56
#